data_AF-A0A946EFH1-F1
#
_entry.id   AF-A0A946EFH1-F1
#
_cell.length_a   1.000
_cell.length_b   1.000
_cell.length_c   1.000
_cell.angle_alpha   90.00
_cell.angle_beta   90.00
_cell.angle_gamma   90.00
#
_symmetry.space_group_name_H-M   'P 1'
#
loop_
_entity.id
_entity.type
_entity.pdbx_description
1 polymer ?
#
loop_
_entity_poly.entity_id
_entity_poly.type
_entity_poly.pdbx_seq_one_letter_code
_entity_poly.pdbx_strand_id
1 'polypeptide(L)'
;MRWIYKTTTQNFDANERSLNDHMNLWGLDSWELVSIVPPQYGGSFLFFWKKPDEVPNGSGVQEHIANPKLQIIPEPTSNKLREDAAPNSEQKAEPNHITFEVGDTIPVFELQSTSGDRYSTSELSKNTILYFYPADGTEGCTIQAKGFSIVYETLADLGLDIVGVSPDNISAHDKFRSDENIPFHLLYDEGTELCEKLGLLKRPPPDEMYPLRVTFLIDKNRKILGKWDDIDVQTHSDDVISFVVDILEKAN
;
A
#
# COMPACT_ATOMS: atom_id res chain seq x y z
N MET A 1 2.07 -26.54 -2.53
CA MET A 1 2.08 -26.24 -3.97
C MET A 1 2.42 -24.76 -4.08
N ARG A 2 3.52 -24.40 -4.74
CA ARG A 2 3.90 -23.00 -4.94
C ARG A 2 3.21 -22.49 -6.19
N TRP A 3 2.84 -21.22 -6.22
CA TRP A 3 2.17 -20.57 -7.34
C TRP A 3 3.09 -19.49 -7.91
N ILE A 4 3.13 -19.38 -9.23
CA ILE A 4 3.81 -18.30 -9.94
C ILE A 4 2.73 -17.33 -10.41
N TYR A 5 2.96 -16.03 -10.20
CA TYR A 5 2.05 -14.96 -10.58
C TYR A 5 2.68 -14.09 -11.67
N LYS A 6 1.83 -13.48 -12.51
CA LYS A 6 2.24 -12.57 -13.57
C LYS A 6 1.14 -11.55 -13.81
N THR A 7 1.53 -10.33 -14.17
CA THR A 7 0.58 -9.33 -14.68
C THR A 7 0.80 -8.97 -16.14
N THR A 8 -0.28 -8.53 -16.77
CA THR A 8 -0.27 -7.99 -18.13
C THR A 8 -1.24 -6.82 -18.22
N THR A 9 -1.00 -5.87 -19.12
CA THR A 9 -1.90 -4.73 -19.36
C THR A 9 -2.43 -4.73 -20.78
N GLN A 10 -3.69 -4.34 -20.97
CA GLN A 10 -4.31 -4.24 -22.30
C GLN A 10 -5.34 -3.10 -22.34
N ASN A 11 -5.25 -2.25 -23.36
CA ASN A 11 -6.37 -1.40 -23.75
C ASN A 11 -7.46 -2.30 -24.35
N PHE A 12 -8.64 -2.33 -23.72
CA PHE A 12 -9.71 -3.26 -24.09
C PHE A 12 -10.85 -2.52 -24.77
N ASP A 13 -11.19 -2.96 -25.99
CA ASP A 13 -12.47 -2.67 -26.63
C ASP A 13 -13.34 -3.93 -26.39
N ALA A 14 -14.44 -3.78 -25.68
CA ALA A 14 -15.10 -4.81 -24.84
C ALA A 14 -15.71 -6.05 -25.56
N ASN A 15 -14.91 -6.84 -26.28
CA ASN A 15 -15.36 -8.06 -26.97
C ASN A 15 -14.53 -9.29 -26.53
N GLU A 16 -15.14 -10.46 -26.32
CA GLU A 16 -14.42 -11.72 -25.91
C GLU A 16 -13.21 -12.08 -26.80
N ARG A 17 -13.21 -11.62 -28.05
CA ARG A 17 -12.10 -11.77 -28.99
C ARG A 17 -10.80 -11.13 -28.47
N SER A 18 -10.86 -9.98 -27.79
CA SER A 18 -9.67 -9.30 -27.28
C SER A 18 -9.06 -9.99 -26.05
N LEU A 19 -9.82 -10.76 -25.28
CA LEU A 19 -9.25 -11.53 -24.15
C LEU A 19 -8.40 -12.70 -24.67
N ASN A 20 -8.96 -13.47 -25.60
CA ASN A 20 -8.25 -14.59 -26.21
C ASN A 20 -7.03 -14.12 -27.01
N ASP A 21 -7.15 -13.00 -27.75
CA ASP A 21 -6.02 -12.39 -28.46
C ASP A 21 -4.93 -11.90 -27.48
N HIS A 22 -5.31 -11.35 -26.33
CA HIS A 22 -4.38 -10.95 -25.27
C HIS A 22 -3.70 -12.18 -24.62
N MET A 23 -4.45 -13.24 -24.31
CA MET A 23 -3.90 -14.50 -23.78
C MET A 23 -2.85 -15.09 -24.73
N ASN A 24 -3.16 -15.14 -26.03
CA ASN A 24 -2.26 -15.62 -27.07
C ASN A 24 -1.00 -14.74 -27.19
N LEU A 25 -1.15 -13.41 -27.15
CA LEU A 25 -0.03 -12.47 -27.26
C LEU A 25 1.00 -12.66 -26.14
N TRP A 26 0.53 -12.97 -24.92
CA TRP A 26 1.37 -13.07 -23.73
C TRP A 26 1.75 -14.51 -23.35
N GLY A 27 1.36 -15.50 -24.16
CA GLY A 27 1.66 -16.92 -23.94
C GLY A 27 1.05 -17.47 -22.64
N LEU A 28 -0.22 -17.14 -22.38
CA LEU A 28 -0.89 -17.39 -21.10
C LEU A 28 -1.75 -18.67 -21.08
N ASP A 29 -1.58 -19.56 -22.04
CA ASP A 29 -2.42 -20.77 -22.22
C ASP A 29 -2.38 -21.75 -21.04
N SER A 30 -1.31 -21.70 -20.23
CA SER A 30 -1.13 -22.50 -19.01
C SER A 30 -1.39 -21.72 -17.72
N TRP A 31 -1.87 -20.48 -17.84
CA TRP A 31 -2.12 -19.58 -16.73
C TRP A 31 -3.63 -19.41 -16.51
N GLU A 32 -4.03 -19.39 -15.25
CA GLU A 32 -5.39 -19.10 -14.80
C GLU A 32 -5.52 -17.59 -14.57
N LEU A 33 -6.54 -16.97 -15.18
CA LEU A 33 -6.91 -15.58 -14.89
C LEU A 33 -7.47 -15.51 -13.46
N VAL A 34 -6.83 -14.70 -12.63
CA VAL A 34 -7.23 -14.44 -11.25
C VAL A 34 -8.22 -13.28 -11.18
N SER A 35 -7.82 -12.13 -11.74
CA SER A 35 -8.61 -10.90 -11.66
C SER A 35 -8.31 -9.97 -12.83
N ILE A 36 -9.25 -9.06 -13.10
CA ILE A 36 -9.11 -7.95 -14.02
C ILE A 36 -9.41 -6.68 -13.26
N VAL A 37 -8.45 -5.77 -13.18
CA VAL A 37 -8.64 -4.43 -12.62
C VAL A 37 -8.96 -3.47 -13.77
N PRO A 38 -10.16 -2.83 -13.77
CA PRO A 38 -10.51 -1.86 -14.78
C PRO A 38 -9.73 -0.55 -14.60
N PRO A 39 -9.43 0.17 -15.69
CA PRO A 39 -8.82 1.49 -15.57
C PRO A 39 -9.81 2.46 -14.93
N GLN A 40 -9.39 3.17 -13.88
CA GLN A 40 -10.27 4.10 -13.17
C GLN A 40 -10.65 5.32 -14.01
N TYR A 41 -9.72 5.82 -14.84
CA TYR A 41 -9.91 7.02 -15.66
C TYR A 41 -9.31 6.89 -17.07
N GLY A 42 -9.80 5.89 -17.82
CA GLY A 42 -9.28 5.59 -19.16
C GLY A 42 -7.86 4.98 -19.12
N GLY A 43 -7.53 4.14 -20.10
CA GLY A 43 -6.25 3.44 -20.12
C GLY A 43 -6.41 1.93 -20.25
N SER A 44 -5.40 1.18 -19.78
CA SER A 44 -5.34 -0.27 -19.91
C SER A 44 -5.91 -0.97 -18.68
N PHE A 45 -6.67 -2.04 -18.92
CA PHE A 45 -7.01 -3.00 -17.88
C PHE A 45 -5.74 -3.73 -17.43
N LEU A 46 -5.64 -4.01 -16.14
CA LEU A 46 -4.56 -4.81 -15.55
C LEU A 46 -5.09 -6.22 -15.25
N PHE A 47 -4.45 -7.23 -15.81
CA PHE A 47 -4.84 -8.63 -15.69
C PHE A 47 -3.87 -9.35 -14.77
N PHE A 48 -4.41 -10.20 -13.91
CA PHE A 48 -3.68 -10.98 -12.93
C PHE A 48 -3.77 -12.45 -13.30
N TRP A 49 -2.63 -13.11 -13.38
CA TRP A 49 -2.55 -14.50 -13.79
C TRP A 49 -1.79 -15.31 -12.74
N LYS A 50 -2.19 -16.57 -12.54
CA LYS A 50 -1.45 -17.54 -11.73
C LYS A 50 -1.27 -18.86 -12.46
N LYS A 51 -0.21 -19.59 -12.15
CA LYS A 51 -0.05 -21.00 -12.56
C LYS A 51 0.70 -21.79 -11.48
N PRO A 52 0.49 -23.12 -11.39
CA PRO A 52 1.27 -23.93 -10.47
C PRO A 52 2.76 -23.90 -10.84
N ASP A 53 3.60 -23.80 -9.81
CA ASP A 53 5.06 -23.97 -9.94
C ASP A 53 5.36 -25.46 -10.14
N GLU A 54 5.48 -25.86 -11.41
CA GLU A 54 5.91 -27.20 -11.80
C GLU A 54 7.40 -27.36 -11.51
N VAL A 55 7.77 -27.57 -10.25
CA VAL A 55 9.13 -28.00 -9.91
C VAL A 55 9.37 -29.34 -10.61
N PRO A 56 10.35 -29.46 -11.53
CA PRO A 56 10.62 -30.72 -12.19
C PRO A 56 11.01 -31.76 -11.15
N ASN A 57 10.26 -32.86 -11.08
CA ASN A 57 10.60 -33.99 -10.24
C ASN A 57 11.97 -34.56 -10.66
N GLY A 58 13.01 -34.23 -9.91
CA GLY A 58 14.29 -34.94 -9.91
C GLY A 58 15.48 -34.19 -10.54
N SER A 59 16.22 -33.46 -9.70
CA SER A 59 17.68 -33.60 -9.58
C SER A 59 18.14 -32.71 -8.42
N GLY A 60 18.75 -33.33 -7.40
CA GLY A 60 19.18 -32.61 -6.21
C GLY A 60 20.37 -31.70 -6.50
N VAL A 61 20.28 -30.44 -6.06
CA VAL A 61 21.42 -29.56 -5.74
C VAL A 61 21.02 -28.65 -4.57
N GLN A 62 21.99 -28.41 -3.69
CA GLN A 62 21.98 -27.77 -2.37
C GLN A 62 21.08 -26.54 -2.16
N GLU A 63 20.49 -26.47 -0.97
CA GLU A 63 19.99 -25.25 -0.35
C GLU A 63 21.07 -24.15 -0.36
N HIS A 64 20.86 -23.12 -1.17
CA HIS A 64 21.45 -21.81 -0.94
C HIS A 64 20.35 -20.89 -0.43
N ILE A 65 20.36 -20.64 0.88
CA ILE A 65 19.65 -19.53 1.51
C ILE A 65 20.27 -18.25 0.94
N ALA A 66 19.68 -17.70 -0.11
CA ALA A 66 20.06 -16.42 -0.68
C ALA A 66 19.31 -15.33 0.09
N ASN A 67 20.02 -14.72 1.05
CA ASN A 67 19.67 -13.43 1.62
C ASN A 67 19.90 -12.38 0.52
N PRO A 68 18.88 -11.68 -0.02
CA PRO A 68 19.11 -10.71 -1.07
C PRO A 68 19.77 -9.47 -0.44
N LYS A 69 21.06 -9.29 -0.70
CA LYS A 69 21.74 -8.00 -0.53
C LYS A 69 21.10 -7.00 -1.50
N LEU A 70 20.26 -6.12 -0.99
CA LEU A 70 19.86 -4.90 -1.68
C LEU A 70 21.12 -4.07 -1.98
N GLN A 71 21.33 -3.77 -3.26
CA GLN A 71 22.39 -2.86 -3.70
C GLN A 71 21.99 -1.43 -3.36
N ILE A 72 22.83 -0.78 -2.57
CA ILE A 72 22.73 0.63 -2.18
C ILE A 72 22.94 1.49 -3.43
N ILE A 73 21.95 2.30 -3.80
CA ILE A 73 22.09 3.37 -4.79
C ILE A 73 22.90 4.49 -4.14
N PRO A 74 23.96 5.02 -4.78
CA PRO A 74 24.82 6.02 -4.15
C PRO A 74 24.14 7.37 -4.05
N GLU A 75 24.28 8.03 -2.89
CA GLU A 75 23.79 9.39 -2.64
C GLU A 75 24.40 10.41 -3.61
N PRO A 76 23.67 11.49 -3.96
CA PRO A 76 24.26 12.62 -4.65
C PRO A 76 25.21 13.39 -3.73
N THR A 77 26.49 13.32 -4.07
CA THR A 77 27.63 14.05 -3.50
C THR A 77 27.35 15.54 -3.32
N SER A 78 27.45 16.03 -2.08
CA SER A 78 27.61 17.45 -1.76
C SER A 78 29.08 17.81 -1.52
N ASN A 79 29.52 18.95 -2.05
CA ASN A 79 30.77 19.64 -1.71
C ASN A 79 30.66 21.06 -2.34
N LYS A 80 30.97 22.21 -1.72
CA LYS A 80 31.44 22.55 -0.37
C LYS A 80 31.57 24.10 -0.27
N LEU A 81 31.60 24.63 0.97
CA LEU A 81 32.26 25.87 1.48
C LEU A 81 31.47 27.19 1.39
N ARG A 82 31.38 28.12 2.38
CA ARG A 82 32.13 28.49 3.62
C ARG A 82 31.22 29.36 4.53
N GLU A 83 31.14 29.14 5.84
CA GLU A 83 31.75 29.87 6.99
C GLU A 83 31.16 31.26 7.39
N ASP A 84 30.79 31.33 8.69
CA ASP A 84 30.77 32.47 9.64
C ASP A 84 29.43 33.17 10.01
N ALA A 85 28.88 32.84 11.19
CA ALA A 85 28.48 33.79 12.27
C ALA A 85 27.79 33.08 13.46
N ALA A 86 28.05 33.60 14.67
CA ALA A 86 27.76 33.03 16.00
C ALA A 86 26.29 33.19 16.49
N PRO A 87 25.90 32.68 17.69
CA PRO A 87 24.60 32.06 17.93
C PRO A 87 23.53 33.00 18.53
N ASN A 88 22.25 32.83 18.15
CA ASN A 88 21.14 33.04 19.10
C ASN A 88 19.78 32.46 18.64
N SER A 89 18.94 32.22 19.66
CA SER A 89 17.49 31.95 19.68
C SER A 89 16.96 30.57 19.22
N GLU A 90 16.58 29.78 20.22
CA GLU A 90 15.43 28.85 20.29
C GLU A 90 14.73 28.53 18.96
N GLN A 91 15.20 27.48 18.29
CA GLN A 91 14.43 26.83 17.22
C GLN A 91 13.38 25.91 17.84
N LYS A 92 12.14 26.38 17.84
CA LYS A 92 10.95 25.56 18.08
C LYS A 92 10.88 24.52 16.95
N ALA A 93 10.93 23.24 17.30
CA ALA A 93 10.99 22.14 16.34
C ALA A 93 9.82 22.18 15.34
N GLU A 94 10.14 22.22 14.06
CA GLU A 94 9.23 22.03 12.93
C GLU A 94 8.82 20.54 12.85
N PRO A 95 7.55 20.15 13.00
CA PRO A 95 7.15 18.76 12.88
C PRO A 95 6.78 18.49 11.41
N ASN A 96 7.76 18.19 10.57
CA ASN A 96 7.52 17.79 9.17
C ASN A 96 8.57 16.80 8.68
N HIS A 97 8.81 15.74 9.45
CA HIS A 97 9.50 14.57 8.90
C HIS A 97 8.71 13.32 9.24
N ILE A 98 8.03 12.77 8.22
CA ILE A 98 7.51 11.40 8.30
C ILE A 98 8.73 10.54 8.62
N THR A 99 8.75 9.98 9.82
CA THR A 99 10.00 9.40 10.36
C THR A 99 10.25 7.98 9.84
N PHE A 100 9.22 7.34 9.29
CA PHE A 100 9.28 5.95 8.85
C PHE A 100 9.55 5.84 7.36
N GLU A 101 10.55 5.05 6.99
CA GLU A 101 10.97 4.77 5.63
C GLU A 101 10.89 3.29 5.27
N VAL A 102 11.03 2.99 3.97
CA VAL A 102 11.12 1.60 3.50
C VAL A 102 12.28 0.88 4.19
N GLY A 103 11.99 -0.27 4.77
CA GLY A 103 12.94 -1.06 5.56
C GLY A 103 12.75 -0.94 7.06
N ASP A 104 12.12 0.13 7.55
CA ASP A 104 11.82 0.30 8.98
C ASP A 104 10.71 -0.64 9.44
N THR A 105 10.59 -0.79 10.75
CA THR A 105 9.53 -1.58 11.39
C THR A 105 8.53 -0.64 12.05
N ILE A 106 7.26 -0.71 11.64
CA ILE A 106 6.18 0.03 12.29
C ILE A 106 6.04 -0.43 13.76
N PRO A 107 5.88 0.51 14.72
CA PRO A 107 5.63 0.17 16.11
C PRO A 107 4.38 -0.70 16.26
N VAL A 108 4.38 -1.56 17.28
CA VAL A 108 3.15 -2.25 17.66
C VAL A 108 2.12 -1.21 18.11
N PHE A 109 0.90 -1.38 17.61
CA PHE A 109 -0.28 -0.63 18.03
C PHE A 109 -1.51 -1.53 17.97
N GLU A 110 -2.54 -1.11 18.70
CA GLU A 110 -3.81 -1.79 18.73
C GLU A 110 -4.95 -0.76 18.73
N LEU A 111 -5.78 -0.77 17.69
CA LEU A 111 -6.88 0.21 17.52
C LEU A 111 -8.23 -0.50 17.44
N GLN A 112 -9.30 0.22 17.77
CA GLN A 112 -10.65 -0.27 17.55
C GLN A 112 -10.93 -0.32 16.04
N SER A 113 -11.55 -1.41 15.57
CA SER A 113 -11.86 -1.62 14.15
C SER A 113 -13.37 -1.65 13.92
N THR A 114 -13.78 -1.30 12.70
CA THR A 114 -15.15 -1.51 12.21
C THR A 114 -15.54 -2.98 12.04
N SER A 115 -14.63 -3.93 12.28
CA SER A 115 -15.01 -5.34 12.45
C SER A 115 -15.80 -5.59 13.75
N GLY A 116 -15.69 -4.67 14.73
CA GLY A 116 -16.17 -4.84 16.09
C GLY A 116 -15.07 -5.31 17.07
N ASP A 117 -13.94 -5.81 16.55
CA ASP A 117 -12.80 -6.26 17.32
C ASP A 117 -11.66 -5.21 17.34
N ARG A 118 -10.60 -5.49 18.11
CA ARG A 118 -9.37 -4.71 18.05
C ARG A 118 -8.44 -5.23 16.95
N TYR A 119 -7.85 -4.32 16.19
CA TYR A 119 -6.83 -4.62 15.19
C TYR A 119 -5.44 -4.43 15.79
N SER A 120 -4.62 -5.48 15.81
CA SER A 120 -3.28 -5.47 16.38
C SER A 120 -2.21 -5.77 15.33
N THR A 121 -1.23 -4.87 15.18
CA THR A 121 -0.10 -5.10 14.27
C THR A 121 0.91 -6.15 14.80
N SER A 122 0.71 -6.66 16.01
CA SER A 122 1.50 -7.80 16.51
C SER A 122 1.01 -9.15 16.00
N GLU A 123 -0.20 -9.22 15.44
CA GLU A 123 -0.90 -10.46 15.06
C GLU A 123 -1.20 -10.54 13.55
N LEU A 124 -0.41 -9.83 12.73
CA LEU A 124 -0.61 -9.78 11.29
C LEU A 124 -0.43 -11.16 10.64
N SER A 125 -1.51 -11.67 10.05
CA SER A 125 -1.48 -12.93 9.29
C SER A 125 -1.16 -12.73 7.80
N LYS A 126 -1.33 -11.50 7.29
CA LYS A 126 -1.15 -11.07 5.91
C LYS A 126 -0.26 -9.83 5.84
N ASN A 127 0.34 -9.60 4.67
CA ASN A 127 0.90 -8.27 4.39
C ASN A 127 -0.26 -7.27 4.31
N THR A 128 -0.07 -6.05 4.77
CA THR A 128 -1.17 -5.09 4.93
C THR A 128 -0.83 -3.77 4.27
N ILE A 129 -1.77 -3.24 3.51
CA ILE A 129 -1.79 -1.83 3.09
C ILE A 129 -2.44 -1.04 4.22
N LEU A 130 -1.60 -0.28 4.94
CA LEU A 130 -1.99 0.59 6.04
C LEU A 130 -2.00 2.03 5.52
N TYR A 131 -3.19 2.60 5.26
CA TYR A 131 -3.31 3.95 4.72
C TYR A 131 -3.95 4.91 5.74
N PHE A 132 -3.25 6.01 5.99
CA PHE A 132 -3.67 7.09 6.87
C PHE A 132 -4.33 8.19 6.05
N TYR A 133 -5.42 8.75 6.56
CA TYR A 133 -6.15 9.82 5.87
C TYR A 133 -6.76 10.83 6.85
N PRO A 134 -7.00 12.10 6.43
CA PRO A 134 -7.42 13.15 7.35
C PRO A 134 -8.79 12.97 8.01
N ALA A 135 -9.82 12.66 7.22
CA ALA A 135 -11.20 12.63 7.69
C ALA A 135 -12.14 11.85 6.74
N ASP A 136 -13.08 11.11 7.32
CA ASP A 136 -14.16 10.37 6.64
C ASP A 136 -15.05 11.29 5.78
N GLY A 137 -15.53 10.77 4.66
CA GLY A 137 -16.54 11.44 3.81
C GLY A 137 -16.07 12.70 3.08
N THR A 138 -14.84 13.17 3.32
CA THR A 138 -14.25 14.28 2.55
C THR A 138 -13.86 13.83 1.14
N GLU A 139 -13.98 14.72 0.15
CA GLU A 139 -13.84 14.38 -1.28
C GLU A 139 -12.58 13.54 -1.58
N GLY A 140 -11.40 14.01 -1.17
CA GLY A 140 -10.16 13.28 -1.42
C GLY A 140 -10.07 11.93 -0.71
N CYS A 141 -10.60 11.81 0.51
CA CYS A 141 -10.62 10.54 1.25
C CYS A 141 -11.64 9.56 0.64
N THR A 142 -12.79 10.04 0.19
CA THR A 142 -13.78 9.24 -0.54
C THR A 142 -13.21 8.72 -1.85
N ILE A 143 -12.50 9.55 -2.61
CA ILE A 143 -11.83 9.10 -3.85
C ILE A 143 -10.80 8.00 -3.54
N GLN A 144 -9.93 8.21 -2.56
CA GLN A 144 -8.91 7.22 -2.18
C GLN A 144 -9.54 5.91 -1.71
N ALA A 145 -10.57 5.97 -0.85
CA ALA A 145 -11.26 4.78 -0.34
C ALA A 145 -11.92 4.00 -1.47
N LYS A 146 -12.60 4.69 -2.42
CA LYS A 146 -13.19 4.06 -3.61
C LYS A 146 -12.14 3.42 -4.51
N GLY A 147 -11.01 4.08 -4.72
CA GLY A 147 -9.88 3.52 -5.46
C GLY A 147 -9.43 2.19 -4.85
N PHE A 148 -9.24 2.14 -3.53
CA PHE A 148 -8.92 0.89 -2.83
C PHE A 148 -10.04 -0.15 -2.89
N SER A 149 -11.31 0.26 -2.83
CA SER A 149 -12.45 -0.65 -2.99
C SER A 149 -12.45 -1.35 -4.35
N ILE A 150 -12.05 -0.67 -5.42
CA ILE A 150 -11.95 -1.23 -6.77
C ILE A 150 -10.91 -2.36 -6.83
N VAL A 151 -9.76 -2.19 -6.16
CA VAL A 151 -8.64 -3.15 -6.19
C VAL A 151 -8.67 -4.15 -5.02
N TYR A 152 -9.67 -4.07 -4.13
CA TYR A 152 -9.73 -4.83 -2.88
C TYR A 152 -9.69 -6.34 -3.10
N GLU A 153 -10.56 -6.88 -3.95
CA GLU A 153 -10.64 -8.33 -4.20
C GLU A 153 -9.32 -8.87 -4.76
N THR A 154 -8.71 -8.13 -5.68
CA THR A 154 -7.40 -8.48 -6.24
C THR A 154 -6.31 -8.52 -5.17
N LEU A 155 -6.25 -7.52 -4.29
CA LEU A 155 -5.29 -7.49 -3.19
C LEU A 155 -5.54 -8.63 -2.20
N ALA A 156 -6.82 -8.94 -1.92
CA ALA A 156 -7.21 -10.04 -1.05
C ALA A 156 -6.77 -11.41 -1.62
N ASP A 157 -6.94 -11.62 -2.93
CA ASP A 157 -6.51 -12.83 -3.65
C ASP A 157 -4.98 -13.01 -3.66
N LEU A 158 -4.24 -11.89 -3.67
CA LEU A 158 -2.78 -11.88 -3.50
C LEU A 158 -2.34 -12.11 -2.05
N GLY A 159 -3.28 -12.28 -1.12
CA GLY A 159 -3.00 -12.52 0.29
C GLY A 159 -2.65 -11.27 1.07
N LEU A 160 -3.06 -10.09 0.60
CA LEU A 160 -2.92 -8.83 1.32
C LEU A 160 -4.23 -8.47 2.06
N ASP A 161 -4.09 -7.58 3.02
CA ASP A 161 -5.18 -6.89 3.70
C ASP A 161 -5.09 -5.37 3.45
N ILE A 162 -6.19 -4.65 3.62
CA ILE A 162 -6.23 -3.18 3.55
C ILE A 162 -6.90 -2.69 4.83
N VAL A 163 -6.28 -1.71 5.50
CA VAL A 163 -6.91 -0.99 6.61
C VAL A 163 -6.68 0.51 6.46
N GLY A 164 -7.76 1.26 6.61
CA GLY A 164 -7.72 2.73 6.68
C GLY A 164 -7.62 3.20 8.13
N VAL A 165 -6.93 4.31 8.38
CA VAL A 165 -6.79 4.91 9.72
C VAL A 165 -7.08 6.40 9.68
N SER A 166 -7.99 6.85 10.55
CA SER A 166 -8.26 8.27 10.81
C SER A 166 -8.73 8.49 12.25
N PRO A 167 -8.85 9.74 12.73
CA PRO A 167 -9.38 10.04 14.06
C PRO A 167 -10.91 9.99 14.14
N ASP A 168 -11.60 9.65 13.05
CA ASP A 168 -13.05 9.48 13.09
C ASP A 168 -13.41 8.24 13.91
N ASN A 169 -14.44 8.37 14.75
CA ASN A 169 -14.86 7.26 15.61
C ASN A 169 -15.54 6.14 14.80
N ILE A 170 -15.74 4.97 15.43
CA ILE A 170 -16.37 3.81 14.78
C ILE A 170 -17.74 4.11 14.18
N SER A 171 -18.56 4.97 14.81
CA SER A 171 -19.87 5.30 14.24
C SER A 171 -19.77 6.10 12.95
N ALA A 172 -18.78 6.99 12.83
CA ALA A 172 -18.49 7.72 11.60
C ALA A 172 -17.92 6.78 10.53
N HIS A 173 -16.98 5.91 10.91
CA HIS A 173 -16.41 4.91 10.02
C HIS A 173 -17.46 3.94 9.47
N ASP A 174 -18.35 3.41 10.31
CA ASP A 174 -19.42 2.50 9.87
C ASP A 174 -20.36 3.19 8.88
N LYS A 175 -20.68 4.47 9.13
CA LYS A 175 -21.46 5.27 8.18
C LYS A 175 -20.71 5.47 6.87
N PHE A 176 -19.43 5.85 6.91
CA PHE A 176 -18.62 6.08 5.72
C PHE A 176 -18.46 4.81 4.89
N ARG A 177 -18.21 3.66 5.53
CA ARG A 177 -18.16 2.35 4.86
C ARG A 177 -19.49 2.00 4.21
N SER A 178 -20.60 2.24 4.90
CA SER A 178 -21.94 1.97 4.37
C SER A 178 -22.27 2.87 3.18
N ASP A 179 -21.99 4.17 3.27
CA ASP A 179 -22.34 5.13 2.22
C ASP A 179 -21.50 4.92 0.95
N GLU A 180 -20.22 4.60 1.10
CA GLU A 180 -19.27 4.48 -0.01
C GLU A 180 -18.95 3.03 -0.40
N ASN A 181 -19.63 2.04 0.20
CA ASN A 181 -19.45 0.60 -0.04
C ASN A 181 -17.99 0.14 0.12
N ILE A 182 -17.34 0.55 1.22
CA ILE A 182 -15.94 0.21 1.50
C ILE A 182 -15.87 -1.23 2.06
N PRO A 183 -15.21 -2.18 1.36
CA PRO A 183 -15.24 -3.59 1.71
C PRO A 183 -14.25 -3.98 2.82
N PHE A 184 -13.31 -3.08 3.15
CA PHE A 184 -12.29 -3.29 4.16
C PHE A 184 -12.58 -2.54 5.48
N HIS A 185 -11.74 -2.76 6.47
CA HIS A 185 -11.91 -2.19 7.81
C HIS A 185 -11.23 -0.83 7.96
N LEU A 186 -11.84 0.01 8.81
CA LEU A 186 -11.30 1.30 9.21
C LEU A 186 -10.98 1.26 10.70
N LEU A 187 -9.89 1.91 11.09
CA LEU A 187 -9.34 1.89 12.44
C LEU A 187 -9.45 3.28 13.05
N TYR A 188 -10.08 3.34 14.23
CA TYR A 188 -10.24 4.57 14.98
C TYR A 188 -8.95 4.90 15.73
N ASP A 189 -8.23 5.93 15.27
CA ASP A 189 -7.08 6.53 15.95
C ASP A 189 -7.53 7.63 16.93
N GLU A 190 -8.03 7.18 18.09
CA GLU A 190 -8.53 8.07 19.14
C GLU A 190 -7.50 9.15 19.49
N GLY A 191 -7.91 10.42 19.39
CA GLY A 191 -7.04 11.55 19.71
C GLY A 191 -5.81 11.71 18.80
N THR A 192 -5.75 11.02 17.66
CA THR A 192 -4.60 10.98 16.75
C THR A 192 -3.30 10.44 17.37
N GLU A 193 -3.39 9.63 18.43
CA GLU A 193 -2.21 9.15 19.18
C GLU A 193 -1.23 8.35 18.31
N LEU A 194 -1.76 7.49 17.43
CA LEU A 194 -0.93 6.73 16.50
C LEU A 194 -0.30 7.66 15.45
N CYS A 195 -1.08 8.56 14.86
CA CYS A 195 -0.55 9.54 13.91
C CYS A 195 0.55 10.40 14.54
N GLU A 196 0.38 10.87 15.78
CA GLU A 196 1.41 11.63 16.50
C GLU A 196 2.67 10.79 16.72
N LYS A 197 2.53 9.55 17.20
CA LYS A 197 3.64 8.62 17.41
C LYS A 197 4.42 8.31 16.12
N LEU A 198 3.74 8.32 14.98
CA LEU A 198 4.33 8.06 13.67
C LEU A 198 4.87 9.32 12.98
N GLY A 199 4.70 10.51 13.57
CA GLY A 199 5.06 11.78 12.94
C GLY A 199 4.19 12.12 11.73
N LEU A 200 2.95 11.63 11.71
CA LEU A 200 1.99 11.77 10.61
C LEU A 200 0.96 12.87 10.87
N LEU A 201 1.29 13.91 11.64
CA LEU A 201 0.40 15.04 11.88
C LEU A 201 0.88 16.29 11.17
N LYS A 202 -0.06 17.03 10.58
CA LYS A 202 0.19 18.36 10.02
C LYS A 202 -0.71 19.38 10.69
N ARG A 203 -0.15 20.58 10.89
CA ARG A 203 -0.87 21.75 11.40
C ARG A 203 -0.78 22.89 10.39
N PRO A 204 -1.63 22.96 9.36
CA PRO A 204 -1.65 24.13 8.51
C PRO A 204 -2.35 25.30 9.22
N PRO A 205 -1.91 26.54 9.00
CA PRO A 205 -2.65 27.71 9.43
C PRO A 205 -4.03 27.78 8.73
N PRO A 206 -5.10 28.23 9.39
CA PRO A 206 -5.18 28.78 10.76
C PRO A 206 -5.56 27.74 11.84
N ASP A 207 -5.52 26.43 11.55
CA ASP A 207 -6.38 25.43 12.19
C ASP A 207 -5.68 24.23 12.86
N GLU A 208 -6.55 23.39 13.42
CA GLU A 208 -6.42 22.12 14.13
C GLU A 208 -5.52 21.09 13.42
N MET A 209 -4.85 20.24 14.20
CA MET A 209 -3.98 19.18 13.65
C MET A 209 -4.81 18.11 12.96
N TYR A 210 -4.35 17.64 11.79
CA TYR A 210 -4.94 16.49 11.11
C TYR A 210 -3.88 15.50 10.62
N PRO A 211 -4.25 14.23 10.43
CA PRO A 211 -3.37 13.22 9.84
C PRO A 211 -2.89 13.58 8.42
N LEU A 212 -1.60 13.38 8.16
CA LEU A 212 -1.05 13.35 6.81
C LEU A 212 -1.63 12.16 6.04
N ARG A 213 -1.83 12.35 4.73
CA ARG A 213 -2.18 11.25 3.83
C ARG A 213 -0.91 10.48 3.51
N VAL A 214 -0.76 9.29 4.08
CA VAL A 214 0.42 8.43 3.88
C VAL A 214 -0.05 6.99 3.80
N THR A 215 0.56 6.19 2.92
CA THR A 215 0.29 4.75 2.83
C THR A 215 1.57 3.96 3.03
N PHE A 216 1.49 2.88 3.79
CA PHE A 216 2.56 1.90 3.93
C PHE A 216 2.07 0.54 3.49
N LEU A 217 2.89 -0.17 2.72
CA LEU A 217 2.78 -1.62 2.58
C LEU A 217 3.67 -2.24 3.65
N ILE A 218 3.10 -2.98 4.60
CA ILE A 218 3.84 -3.66 5.66
C ILE A 218 3.76 -5.17 5.54
N ASP A 219 4.84 -5.87 5.88
CA ASP A 219 4.84 -7.33 6.00
C ASP A 219 4.26 -7.80 7.35
N LYS A 220 4.17 -9.12 7.53
CA LYS A 220 3.67 -9.77 8.77
C LYS A 220 4.52 -9.47 10.01
N ASN A 221 5.75 -9.01 9.83
CA ASN A 221 6.66 -8.59 10.90
C ASN A 221 6.63 -7.06 11.10
N ARG A 222 5.67 -6.34 10.48
CA ARG A 222 5.52 -4.88 10.45
C ARG A 222 6.62 -4.15 9.70
N LYS A 223 7.43 -4.84 8.91
CA LYS A 223 8.47 -4.20 8.11
C LYS A 223 7.85 -3.49 6.92
N ILE A 224 8.21 -2.23 6.69
CA ILE A 224 7.74 -1.42 5.57
C ILE A 224 8.42 -1.91 4.29
N LEU A 225 7.62 -2.39 3.36
CA LEU A 225 8.00 -2.83 2.02
C LEU A 225 7.85 -1.71 0.99
N GLY A 226 6.89 -0.80 1.20
CA GLY A 226 6.61 0.34 0.33
C GLY A 226 5.99 1.50 1.11
N LYS A 227 6.22 2.73 0.64
CA LYS A 227 5.75 3.97 1.25
C LYS A 227 5.31 4.94 0.16
N TRP A 228 4.20 5.64 0.41
CA TRP A 228 3.68 6.72 -0.41
C TRP A 228 3.26 7.87 0.49
N ASP A 229 3.86 9.05 0.30
CA ASP A 229 3.58 10.28 1.05
C ASP A 229 3.35 11.51 0.15
N ASP A 230 3.59 11.39 -1.16
CA ASP A 230 3.16 12.31 -2.20
C ASP A 230 2.05 11.66 -3.04
N ILE A 231 0.82 11.73 -2.53
CA ILE A 231 -0.31 10.93 -3.03
C ILE A 231 -1.24 11.78 -3.91
N ASP A 232 -1.41 11.36 -5.17
CA ASP A 232 -2.58 11.70 -5.97
C ASP A 232 -3.68 10.68 -5.71
N VAL A 233 -4.75 11.11 -5.02
CA VAL A 233 -5.85 10.23 -4.63
C VAL A 233 -6.55 9.56 -5.82
N GLN A 234 -6.45 10.12 -7.03
CA GLN A 234 -7.08 9.57 -8.23
C GLN A 234 -6.37 8.33 -8.79
N THR A 235 -5.06 8.21 -8.57
CA THR A 235 -4.23 7.11 -9.11
C THR A 235 -3.63 6.23 -8.03
N HIS A 236 -3.71 6.65 -6.76
CA HIS A 236 -3.00 6.02 -5.65
C HIS A 236 -3.19 4.51 -5.53
N SER A 237 -4.42 4.01 -5.65
CA SER A 237 -4.69 2.57 -5.57
C SER A 237 -4.01 1.79 -6.70
N ASP A 238 -3.89 2.40 -7.88
CA ASP A 238 -3.26 1.81 -9.05
C ASP A 238 -1.73 1.73 -8.86
N ASP A 239 -1.15 2.77 -8.26
CA ASP A 239 0.27 2.81 -7.88
C ASP A 239 0.58 1.71 -6.85
N VAL A 240 -0.27 1.54 -5.84
CA VAL A 240 -0.09 0.54 -4.78
C VAL A 240 -0.22 -0.89 -5.32
N ILE A 241 -1.27 -1.21 -6.09
CA ILE A 241 -1.42 -2.57 -6.63
C ILE A 241 -0.30 -2.91 -7.61
N SER A 242 0.13 -1.95 -8.44
CA SER A 242 1.24 -2.16 -9.38
C SER A 242 2.55 -2.48 -8.65
N PHE A 243 2.82 -1.78 -7.55
CA PHE A 243 3.99 -2.06 -6.72
C PHE A 243 3.92 -3.43 -6.03
N VAL A 244 2.76 -3.78 -5.46
CA VAL A 244 2.54 -5.10 -4.83
C VAL A 244 2.84 -6.22 -5.81
N VAL A 245 2.34 -6.08 -7.04
CA VAL A 245 2.58 -7.03 -8.13
C VAL A 245 4.07 -7.15 -8.46
N ASP A 246 4.75 -6.03 -8.69
CA ASP A 246 6.16 -6.03 -9.08
C ASP A 246 7.05 -6.68 -7.99
N ILE A 247 6.75 -6.45 -6.71
CA ILE A 247 7.41 -7.15 -5.60
C ILE A 247 7.17 -8.66 -5.66
N LEU A 248 5.94 -9.09 -5.86
CA LEU A 248 5.60 -10.52 -5.89
C LEU A 248 6.22 -11.23 -7.09
N GLU A 249 6.37 -10.56 -8.23
CA GLU A 249 7.09 -11.08 -9.39
C GLU A 249 8.59 -11.24 -9.11
N LYS A 250 9.22 -10.26 -8.46
CA LYS A 250 10.67 -10.30 -8.11
C LYS A 250 11.02 -11.25 -6.97
N ALA A 251 10.05 -11.62 -6.13
CA ALA A 251 10.24 -12.55 -5.02
C ALA A 251 10.18 -14.03 -5.44
N ASN A 252 9.78 -14.31 -6.69
CA ASN A 252 9.67 -15.65 -7.25
C ASN A 252 10.76 -15.95 -8.28
#